data_AF-A0AAP0NBD0-F1
#
_entry.id   AF-A0AAP0NBD0-F1
#
_cell.length_a   1.000
_cell.length_b   1.000
_cell.length_c   1.000
_cell.angle_alpha   90.00
_cell.angle_beta   90.00
_cell.angle_gamma   90.00
#
_symmetry.space_group_name_H-M   'P 1'
#
loop_
_entity.id
_entity.type
_entity.pdbx_description
1 polymer ?
#
loop_
_entity_poly.entity_id
_entity_poly.type
_entity_poly.pdbx_seq_one_letter_code
_entity_poly.pdbx_strand_id
1 'polypeptide(L)'
;MENVKLPDFSDLELVKDRKECEDKCMKNCSCNAYAFDGEIGCMIWNGDLVDVQHFANGGRTLYLRLADSELVFCGIGQIRVSREKYPV
;
A
#
# COMPACT_ATOMS: atom_id res chain seq x y z
N MET A 1 -2.93 4.42 -4.03
CA MET A 1 -4.12 5.12 -3.53
C MET A 1 -3.69 6.50 -3.07
N GLU A 2 -4.38 7.55 -3.49
CA GLU A 2 -4.04 8.94 -3.13
C GLU A 2 -5.03 9.48 -2.10
N ASN A 3 -4.67 10.56 -1.40
CA ASN A 3 -5.51 11.22 -0.39
C ASN A 3 -6.01 10.27 0.71
N VAL A 4 -5.15 9.35 1.18
CA VAL A 4 -5.52 8.42 2.25
C VAL A 4 -4.85 8.79 3.58
N LYS A 5 -5.57 8.51 4.67
CA LYS A 5 -4.95 8.25 5.96
C LYS A 5 -4.12 6.98 5.82
N LEU A 6 -2.84 7.06 6.17
CA LEU A 6 -1.97 5.90 6.18
C LEU A 6 -2.42 4.90 7.26
N PRO A 7 -2.30 3.58 7.00
CA PRO A 7 -2.66 2.56 7.97
C PRO A 7 -1.81 2.65 9.23
N ASP A 8 -2.33 2.12 10.34
CA ASP A 8 -1.56 2.04 11.59
C ASP A 8 -0.48 0.93 11.52
N PHE A 9 0.45 0.94 12.48
CA PHE A 9 1.48 -0.09 12.67
C PHE A 9 2.47 -0.26 11.50
N SER A 10 2.92 0.86 10.92
CA SER A 10 4.01 0.84 9.94
C SER A 10 5.37 0.62 10.59
N ASP A 11 6.22 -0.15 9.94
CA ASP A 11 7.66 -0.16 10.20
C ASP A 11 8.32 1.02 9.49
N LEU A 12 9.11 1.80 10.23
CA LEU A 12 9.86 2.93 9.67
C LEU A 12 11.23 2.48 9.19
N GLU A 13 11.53 2.80 7.93
CA GLU A 13 12.80 2.45 7.29
C GLU A 13 13.58 3.71 6.93
N LEU A 14 14.87 3.71 7.30
CA LEU A 14 15.80 4.79 6.98
C LEU A 14 16.32 4.65 5.54
N VAL A 15 15.48 4.99 4.58
CA VAL A 15 15.85 5.07 3.15
C VAL A 15 15.74 6.48 2.63
N LYS A 16 16.51 6.78 1.58
CA LYS A 16 16.69 8.16 1.12
C LYS A 16 15.61 8.63 0.17
N ASP A 17 14.97 7.70 -0.53
CA ASP A 17 13.95 8.01 -1.51
C ASP A 17 12.85 6.94 -1.59
N ARG A 18 11.80 7.29 -2.32
CA ARG A 18 10.64 6.41 -2.56
C ARG A 18 11.03 5.11 -3.28
N LYS A 19 12.04 5.13 -4.15
CA LYS A 19 12.42 3.97 -4.95
C LYS A 19 13.13 2.93 -4.08
N GLU A 20 14.00 3.36 -3.19
CA GLU A 20 14.61 2.47 -2.18
C GLU A 20 13.53 1.88 -1.24
N CYS A 21 12.51 2.66 -0.89
CA CYS A 21 11.37 2.20 -0.09
C CYS A 21 10.58 1.10 -0.81
N GLU A 22 10.28 1.31 -2.09
CA GLU A 22 9.63 0.32 -2.96
C GLU A 22 10.46 -0.95 -3.08
N ASP A 23 11.76 -0.83 -3.39
CA ASP A 23 12.66 -1.97 -3.53
C ASP A 23 12.75 -2.80 -2.24
N LYS A 24 12.75 -2.16 -1.07
CA LYS A 24 12.70 -2.86 0.23
C LYS A 24 11.41 -3.63 0.40
N CYS A 25 10.26 -3.01 0.14
CA CYS A 25 8.97 -3.70 0.20
C CYS A 25 8.91 -4.89 -0.78
N MET A 26 9.35 -4.70 -2.03
CA MET A 26 9.30 -5.75 -3.06
C MET A 26 10.19 -6.96 -2.71
N LYS A 27 11.34 -6.72 -2.06
CA LYS A 27 12.24 -7.79 -1.59
C LYS A 27 11.71 -8.53 -0.36
N ASN A 28 10.78 -7.95 0.40
CA ASN A 28 10.16 -8.58 1.54
C ASN A 28 8.83 -9.23 1.13
N CYS A 29 8.76 -10.56 1.07
CA CYS A 29 7.54 -11.29 0.71
C CYS A 29 6.34 -11.05 1.64
N SER A 30 6.57 -10.56 2.86
CA SER A 30 5.49 -10.21 3.79
C SER A 30 5.01 -8.77 3.62
N CYS A 31 5.73 -7.93 2.86
CA CYS A 31 5.27 -6.56 2.61
C CYS A 31 3.98 -6.56 1.79
N ASN A 32 2.96 -5.88 2.32
CA ASN A 32 1.66 -5.67 1.69
C ASN A 32 1.49 -4.24 1.15
N ALA A 33 2.15 -3.25 1.76
CA ALA A 33 2.09 -1.87 1.31
C ALA A 33 3.31 -1.06 1.75
N TYR A 34 3.54 0.06 1.07
CA TYR A 34 4.52 1.06 1.47
C TYR A 34 4.01 2.49 1.20
N ALA A 35 4.60 3.45 1.90
CA ALA A 35 4.39 4.88 1.68
C ALA A 35 5.71 5.61 1.89
N PHE A 36 5.91 6.70 1.14
CA PHE A 36 7.07 7.56 1.32
C PHE A 36 6.59 8.99 1.49
N ASP A 37 6.99 9.60 2.60
CA ASP A 37 6.69 10.97 2.97
C ASP A 37 8.02 11.70 3.22
N GLY A 38 8.14 12.94 2.74
CA GLY A 38 9.41 13.68 2.83
C GLY A 38 9.81 14.06 4.25
N GLU A 39 8.85 14.10 5.19
CA GLU A 39 9.09 14.46 6.60
C GLU A 39 9.22 13.20 7.48
N ILE A 40 8.41 12.17 7.23
CA ILE A 40 8.42 10.92 8.02
C ILE A 40 9.44 9.90 7.50
N GLY A 41 9.66 9.86 6.18
CA GLY A 41 10.46 8.84 5.51
C GLY A 41 9.64 7.68 4.98
N CYS A 42 10.26 6.50 4.88
CA CYS A 42 9.63 5.29 4.37
C CYS A 42 8.89 4.53 5.46
N MET A 43 7.63 4.22 5.17
CA MET A 43 6.76 3.40 6.00
C MET A 43 6.42 2.13 5.23
N ILE A 44 6.63 0.98 5.85
CA ILE A 44 6.36 -0.34 5.27
C ILE A 44 5.37 -1.08 6.16
N TRP A 45 4.38 -1.74 5.54
CA TRP A 45 3.43 -2.59 6.25
C TRP A 45 3.62 -4.04 5.82
N ASN A 46 3.92 -4.89 6.81
CA ASN A 46 4.11 -6.33 6.63
C ASN A 46 2.89 -7.18 7.02
N GLY A 47 1.84 -6.54 7.54
CA GLY A 47 0.62 -7.19 8.03
C GLY A 47 -0.63 -6.55 7.45
N ASP A 48 -1.75 -6.70 8.17
CA ASP A 48 -3.04 -6.16 7.75
C ASP A 48 -3.03 -4.62 7.74
N LEU A 49 -3.65 -4.05 6.71
CA LEU A 49 -3.80 -2.60 6.58
C LEU A 49 -5.04 -2.16 7.34
N VAL A 50 -4.85 -1.72 8.57
CA VAL A 50 -5.92 -1.27 9.46
C VAL A 50 -6.01 0.25 9.53
N ASP A 51 -7.24 0.76 9.69
CA ASP A 51 -7.53 2.19 9.82
C ASP A 51 -7.13 3.05 8.59
N VAL A 52 -7.26 2.47 7.39
CA VAL A 52 -7.15 3.20 6.12
C VAL A 52 -8.45 3.95 5.84
N GLN A 53 -8.34 5.26 5.60
CA GLN A 53 -9.49 6.12 5.30
C GLN A 53 -9.18 7.02 4.10
N HIS A 54 -10.16 7.29 3.26
CA HIS A 54 -10.00 8.19 2.10
C HIS A 54 -10.54 9.57 2.42
N PHE A 55 -9.79 10.61 2.08
CA PHE A 55 -10.18 12.01 2.24
C PHE A 55 -10.53 12.64 0.89
N ALA A 56 -11.41 13.65 0.93
CA ALA A 56 -11.79 14.40 -0.27
C ALA A 56 -10.63 15.27 -0.79
N ASN A 57 -9.78 15.75 0.12
CA ASN A 57 -8.55 16.48 -0.18
C ASN A 57 -7.59 16.33 1.00
N GLY A 58 -6.29 16.35 0.72
CA GLY A 58 -5.24 16.09 1.70
C GLY A 58 -5.09 14.60 2.03
N GLY A 59 -3.98 14.27 2.68
CA GLY A 59 -3.58 12.88 2.95
C GLY A 59 -2.30 12.54 2.22
N ARG A 60 -1.97 11.24 2.21
CA ARG A 60 -0.72 10.72 1.66
C ARG A 60 -1.00 9.63 0.64
N THR A 61 0.00 9.31 -0.17
CA THR A 61 -0.09 8.24 -1.15
C THR A 61 0.36 6.93 -0.53
N LEU A 62 -0.54 5.94 -0.51
CA LEU A 62 -0.26 4.57 -0.12
C LEU A 62 -0.11 3.70 -1.36
N TYR A 63 0.98 2.96 -1.46
CA TYR A 63 1.25 2.01 -2.54
C TYR A 63 0.99 0.60 -2.03
N LEU A 64 0.03 -0.09 -2.65
CA LEU A 64 -0.32 -1.47 -2.32
C LEU A 64 0.51 -2.41 -3.17
N ARG A 65 1.06 -3.46 -2.57
CA ARG A 65 1.61 -4.59 -3.30
C ARG A 65 0.46 -5.52 -3.66
N LEU A 66 0.15 -5.57 -4.94
CA LEU A 66 -0.88 -6.42 -5.50
C LEU A 66 -0.25 -7.51 -6.36
N ALA A 67 -0.90 -8.67 -6.43
CA ALA A 67 -0.55 -9.65 -7.45
C ALA A 67 -0.85 -9.05 -8.83
N ASP A 68 -0.09 -9.46 -9.86
CA ASP A 68 -0.30 -8.98 -11.23
C ASP A 68 -1.75 -9.25 -11.70
N SER A 69 -2.32 -10.37 -11.25
CA SER A 69 -3.72 -10.74 -11.48
C SER A 69 -4.76 -9.80 -10.85
N GLU A 70 -4.35 -8.93 -9.93
CA GLU A 70 -5.21 -7.96 -9.23
C GLU A 70 -5.11 -6.55 -9.82
N LEU A 71 -4.16 -6.30 -10.72
CA LEU A 71 -4.04 -5.01 -11.41
C LEU A 71 -5.10 -4.92 -12.51
N VAL A 72 -6.15 -4.14 -12.24
CA VAL A 72 -7.27 -3.93 -13.18
C VAL A 72 -7.00 -2.73 -14.09
N PHE A 73 -7.00 -2.95 -15.41
CA PHE A 73 -6.92 -1.89 -16.43
C PHE A 73 -8.28 -1.64 -17.08
N CYS A 74 -8.88 -0.46 -16.89
CA CYS A 74 -10.14 -0.12 -17.57
C CYS A 74 -9.87 0.49 -18.95
N GLY A 75 -9.91 -0.34 -20.00
CA GLY A 75 -9.83 0.03 -21.42
C GLY A 75 -9.83 -1.17 -22.37
N ILE A 76 -9.34 -2.32 -21.87
CA ILE A 76 -9.57 -3.65 -22.40
C ILE A 76 -10.34 -4.39 -21.30
N GLY A 77 -11.62 -4.68 -21.50
CA GLY A 77 -12.51 -5.02 -20.37
C GLY A 77 -11.99 -6.18 -19.49
N GLN A 78 -11.95 -5.97 -18.17
CA GLN A 78 -12.23 -7.00 -17.16
C GLN A 78 -12.47 -6.40 -15.76
N ILE A 79 -13.50 -6.92 -15.09
CA ILE A 79 -13.69 -6.86 -13.62
C ILE A 79 -13.99 -8.29 -13.15
N ARG A 80 -13.36 -8.71 -12.05
CA ARG A 80 -14.01 -9.35 -10.88
C ARG A 80 -13.04 -9.42 -9.69
N VAL A 81 -13.39 -8.74 -8.59
CA VAL A 81 -12.84 -8.98 -7.26
C VAL A 81 -13.79 -9.94 -6.52
N SER A 82 -13.27 -11.02 -5.96
CA SER A 82 -13.87 -11.69 -4.79
C SER A 82 -12.84 -12.56 -4.07
N ARG A 83 -12.58 -12.24 -2.81
CA ARG A 83 -12.47 -13.24 -1.75
C ARG A 83 -13.35 -12.80 -0.58
N GLU A 84 -14.58 -13.27 -0.57
CA GLU A 84 -15.28 -13.50 0.69
C GLU A 84 -14.62 -14.72 1.35
N LYS A 85 -13.88 -14.49 2.44
CA LYS A 85 -13.79 -15.44 3.55
C LYS A 85 -13.19 -14.74 4.78
N TYR A 86 -14.06 -14.18 5.61
CA TYR A 86 -13.90 -14.39 7.04
C TYR A 86 -14.64 -15.69 7.39
N PRO A 87 -13.91 -16.70 7.87
CA PRO A 87 -14.36 -17.36 9.07
C PRO A 87 -13.17 -17.73 9.98
N VAL A 88 -13.20 -17.22 11.21
CA VAL A 88 -13.29 -18.06 12.41
C VAL A 88 -14.30 -17.42 13.35
#